data_AF-A0A8S7I0C2-F1
#
_entry.id   AF-A0A8S7I0C2-F1
#
_cell.length_a   1.000
_cell.length_b   1.000
_cell.length_c   1.000
_cell.angle_alpha   90.00
_cell.angle_beta   90.00
_cell.angle_gamma   90.00
#
_symmetry.space_group_name_H-M   'P 1'
#
loop_
_entity.id
_entity.type
_entity.pdbx_description
1 polymer ?
#
loop_
_entity_poly.entity_id
_entity_poly.type
_entity_poly.pdbx_seq_one_letter_code
_entity_poly.pdbx_strand_id
1 'polypeptide(L)'
;MHLLPELASHHAVSIPELLVSRDERQARQHVWLKRHPVPLVSFTVVAPGPIKDSEVTRRIFNHGVTALRALAAKQGWQIQEQAALVSASGPEGMLSIAAPARDLKLATIELEHSHPLG
;
A
#
# COMPACT_ATOMS: atom_id res chain seq x y z
N MET A 1 -4.76 -8.91 -4.25
CA MET A 1 -4.02 -8.23 -3.17
C MET A 1 -4.61 -8.65 -1.83
N HIS A 2 -4.22 -9.82 -1.34
CA HIS A 2 -4.55 -10.24 0.02
C HIS A 2 -3.32 -10.98 0.56
N LEU A 3 -2.83 -10.56 1.72
CA LEU A 3 -1.67 -11.15 2.36
C LEU A 3 -2.16 -12.02 3.52
N LEU A 4 -1.82 -13.31 3.51
CA LEU A 4 -2.21 -14.25 4.56
C LEU A 4 -1.57 -13.83 5.90
N PRO A 5 -2.35 -13.41 6.92
CA PRO A 5 -1.80 -12.95 8.18
C PRO A 5 -0.92 -13.99 8.88
N GLU A 6 -1.31 -15.25 8.84
CA GLU A 6 -0.63 -16.40 9.46
C GLU A 6 0.75 -16.71 8.88
N LEU A 7 1.09 -16.13 7.72
CA LEU A 7 2.41 -16.26 7.10
C LEU A 7 3.34 -15.08 7.44
N ALA A 8 3.01 -14.28 8.47
CA ALA A 8 3.82 -13.17 8.92
C ALA A 8 5.20 -13.64 9.38
N SER A 9 6.25 -12.95 8.92
CA SER A 9 7.63 -13.32 9.20
C SER A 9 8.04 -13.03 10.64
N HIS A 10 7.45 -12.03 11.28
CA HIS A 10 7.86 -11.53 12.61
C HIS A 10 9.34 -11.18 12.70
N HIS A 11 9.98 -10.87 11.56
CA HIS A 11 11.40 -10.56 11.50
C HIS A 11 11.67 -9.18 12.12
N ALA A 12 12.70 -9.12 12.96
CA ALA A 12 13.19 -7.86 13.52
C ALA A 12 14.11 -7.18 12.50
N VAL A 13 13.57 -6.16 11.84
CA VAL A 13 14.20 -5.50 10.71
C VAL A 13 15.27 -4.52 11.19
N SER A 14 16.46 -4.65 10.65
CA SER A 14 17.57 -3.72 10.84
C SER A 14 17.38 -2.45 9.99
N ILE A 15 18.08 -1.37 10.36
CA ILE A 15 18.04 -0.12 9.60
C ILE A 15 18.52 -0.30 8.14
N PRO A 16 19.61 -1.02 7.84
CA PRO A 16 20.03 -1.25 6.46
C PRO A 16 18.98 -1.96 5.61
N GLU A 17 18.35 -3.03 6.13
CA GLU A 17 17.27 -3.75 5.43
C GLU A 17 16.08 -2.83 5.13
N LEU A 18 15.71 -1.99 6.11
CA LEU A 18 14.62 -1.03 5.95
C LEU A 18 14.90 0.00 4.84
N LEU A 19 16.15 0.50 4.76
CA LEU A 19 16.55 1.47 3.74
C LEU A 19 16.55 0.83 2.34
N VAL A 20 17.15 -0.36 2.18
CA VAL A 20 17.13 -1.10 0.91
C VAL A 20 15.70 -1.32 0.42
N SER A 21 14.81 -1.77 1.31
CA SER A 21 13.40 -1.99 0.98
C SER A 21 12.68 -0.73 0.49
N ARG A 22 13.01 0.45 1.05
CA ARG A 22 12.45 1.74 0.61
C ARG A 22 12.94 2.11 -0.79
N ASP A 23 14.22 1.87 -1.09
CA ASP A 23 14.80 2.12 -2.40
C ASP A 23 14.19 1.19 -3.47
N GLU A 24 14.03 -0.09 -3.15
CA GLU A 24 13.36 -1.03 -4.03
C GLU A 24 11.90 -0.63 -4.31
N ARG A 25 11.16 -0.17 -3.29
CA ARG A 25 9.80 0.35 -3.50
C ARG A 25 9.82 1.62 -4.35
N GLN A 26 10.78 2.51 -4.17
CA GLN A 26 10.94 3.71 -5.02
C GLN A 26 11.18 3.32 -6.49
N ALA A 27 12.01 2.30 -6.73
CA ALA A 27 12.29 1.79 -8.07
C ALA A 27 11.04 1.17 -8.70
N ARG A 28 10.28 0.35 -7.96
CA ARG A 28 9.00 -0.22 -8.42
C ARG A 28 8.00 0.87 -8.80
N GLN A 29 7.87 1.91 -7.98
CA GLN A 29 7.00 3.05 -8.27
C GLN A 29 7.40 3.75 -9.58
N HIS A 30 8.69 3.97 -9.83
CA HIS A 30 9.17 4.55 -11.09
C HIS A 30 8.84 3.69 -12.32
N VAL A 31 8.97 2.36 -12.20
CA VAL A 31 8.60 1.44 -13.28
C VAL A 31 7.11 1.57 -13.61
N TRP A 32 6.25 1.63 -12.60
CA TRP A 32 4.81 1.75 -12.79
C TRP A 32 4.39 3.10 -13.36
N LEU A 33 4.97 4.19 -12.88
CA LEU A 33 4.72 5.54 -13.40
C LEU A 33 5.13 5.69 -14.88
N LYS A 34 6.17 4.97 -15.33
CA LYS A 34 6.55 4.94 -16.76
C LYS A 34 5.61 4.06 -17.59
N ARG A 35 5.13 2.96 -17.01
CA ARG A 35 4.25 1.99 -17.69
C ARG A 35 2.84 2.51 -17.87
N HIS A 36 2.31 3.21 -16.86
CA HIS A 36 0.93 3.70 -16.83
C HIS A 36 0.90 5.22 -16.66
N PRO A 37 0.37 5.97 -17.64
CA PRO A 37 0.26 7.43 -17.56
C PRO A 37 -0.94 7.87 -16.69
N VAL A 38 -1.09 7.26 -15.51
CA VAL A 38 -2.15 7.56 -14.52
C VAL A 38 -1.55 7.67 -13.12
N PRO A 39 -2.25 8.31 -12.16
CA PRO A 39 -1.79 8.37 -10.79
C PRO A 39 -1.53 6.99 -10.15
N LEU A 40 -0.53 6.96 -9.28
CA LEU A 40 -0.12 5.78 -8.54
C LEU A 40 -0.37 5.98 -7.04
N VAL A 41 -1.13 5.09 -6.42
CA VAL A 41 -1.26 4.99 -4.96
C VAL A 41 -0.21 4.00 -4.46
N SER A 42 0.62 4.45 -3.52
CA SER A 42 1.60 3.64 -2.80
C SER A 42 1.12 3.54 -1.34
N PHE A 43 0.65 2.37 -0.94
CA PHE A 43 0.00 2.13 0.34
C PHE A 43 0.86 1.23 1.23
N THR A 44 1.11 1.66 2.46
CA THR A 44 1.93 0.95 3.45
C THR A 44 1.33 1.12 4.83
N VAL A 45 1.50 0.13 5.71
CA VAL A 45 1.11 0.25 7.12
C VAL A 45 2.27 0.75 7.96
N VAL A 46 2.05 1.77 8.78
CA VAL A 46 3.04 2.22 9.74
C VAL A 46 3.07 1.26 10.93
N ALA A 47 4.18 0.56 11.10
CA ALA A 47 4.41 -0.35 12.22
C ALA A 47 5.50 0.20 13.15
N PRO A 48 5.21 0.40 14.46
CA PRO A 48 6.21 0.82 15.44
C PRO A 48 7.18 -0.32 15.78
N GLY A 49 8.39 0.02 16.23
CA GLY A 49 9.41 -0.97 16.60
C GLY A 49 10.04 -1.69 15.40
N PRO A 50 10.84 -2.75 15.63
CA PRO A 50 11.58 -3.44 14.57
C PRO A 50 10.75 -4.46 13.78
N ILE A 51 9.61 -4.93 14.32
CA ILE A 51 8.75 -5.90 13.64
C ILE A 51 7.79 -5.16 12.70
N LYS A 52 8.04 -5.23 11.39
CA LYS A 52 7.21 -4.56 10.37
C LYS A 52 6.13 -5.45 9.78
N ASP A 53 6.36 -6.75 9.80
CA ASP A 53 5.48 -7.77 9.23
C ASP A 53 4.98 -8.72 10.32
N SER A 54 3.74 -8.51 10.76
CA SER A 54 3.01 -9.30 11.75
C SER A 54 1.60 -9.60 11.23
N GLU A 55 0.86 -10.47 11.92
CA GLU A 55 -0.55 -10.73 11.58
C GLU A 55 -1.35 -9.43 11.63
N VAL A 56 -1.08 -8.57 12.61
CA VAL A 56 -1.78 -7.29 12.80
C VAL A 56 -1.50 -6.36 11.62
N THR A 57 -0.24 -6.17 11.24
CA THR A 57 0.09 -5.26 10.12
C THR A 57 -0.46 -5.79 8.79
N ARG A 58 -0.46 -7.11 8.57
CA ARG A 58 -1.10 -7.73 7.39
C ARG A 58 -2.62 -7.57 7.40
N ARG A 59 -3.29 -7.70 8.55
CA ARG A 59 -4.74 -7.47 8.67
C ARG A 59 -5.09 -6.01 8.36
N ILE A 60 -4.40 -5.05 8.97
CA ILE A 60 -4.59 -3.61 8.70
C ILE A 60 -4.38 -3.34 7.21
N PHE A 61 -3.32 -3.88 6.61
CA PHE A 61 -3.04 -3.74 5.20
C PHE A 61 -4.20 -4.27 4.32
N ASN A 62 -4.68 -5.47 4.61
CA ASN A 62 -5.78 -6.08 3.86
C ASN A 62 -7.08 -5.26 3.96
N HIS A 63 -7.37 -4.68 5.13
CA HIS A 63 -8.49 -3.76 5.30
C HIS A 63 -8.31 -2.49 4.46
N GLY A 64 -7.14 -1.84 4.53
CA GLY A 64 -6.87 -0.63 3.75
C GLY A 64 -6.93 -0.85 2.24
N VAL A 65 -6.41 -1.98 1.73
CA VAL A 65 -6.52 -2.35 0.31
C VAL A 65 -7.97 -2.58 -0.10
N THR A 66 -8.76 -3.23 0.74
CA THR A 66 -10.20 -3.43 0.49
C THR A 66 -10.92 -2.09 0.42
N ALA A 67 -10.59 -1.17 1.33
CA ALA A 67 -11.18 0.16 1.38
C ALA A 67 -10.77 1.02 0.16
N LEU A 68 -9.51 0.98 -0.27
CA LEU A 68 -9.03 1.66 -1.49
C LEU A 68 -9.73 1.14 -2.76
N ARG A 69 -9.94 -0.17 -2.86
CA ARG A 69 -10.68 -0.79 -3.98
C ARG A 69 -12.15 -0.37 -3.98
N ALA A 70 -12.78 -0.37 -2.81
CA ALA A 70 -14.16 0.09 -2.65
C ALA A 70 -14.30 1.58 -3.00
N LEU A 71 -13.33 2.41 -2.61
CA LEU A 71 -13.27 3.82 -2.97
C LEU A 71 -13.21 4.01 -4.49
N ALA A 72 -12.27 3.33 -5.17
CA ALA A 72 -12.15 3.40 -6.62
C ALA A 72 -13.45 2.95 -7.32
N ALA A 73 -14.04 1.84 -6.87
CA ALA A 73 -15.32 1.35 -7.39
C ALA A 73 -16.47 2.36 -7.19
N LYS A 74 -16.59 2.96 -6.00
CA LYS A 74 -17.60 3.97 -5.68
C LYS A 74 -17.50 5.21 -6.58
N GLN A 75 -16.28 5.61 -6.91
CA GLN A 75 -16.00 6.77 -7.77
C GLN A 75 -16.02 6.43 -9.27
N GLY A 76 -16.20 5.16 -9.65
CA GLY A 76 -16.11 4.71 -11.04
C GLY A 76 -14.70 4.77 -11.63
N TRP A 77 -13.65 4.82 -10.79
CA TRP A 77 -12.27 4.87 -11.24
C TRP A 77 -11.74 3.48 -11.57
N GLN A 78 -11.10 3.35 -12.73
CA GLN A 78 -10.54 2.08 -13.18
C GLN A 78 -9.15 1.86 -12.57
N ILE A 79 -8.97 0.72 -11.89
CA ILE A 79 -7.65 0.25 -11.47
C ILE A 79 -7.00 -0.47 -12.66
N GLN A 80 -5.94 0.11 -13.23
CA GLN A 80 -5.23 -0.42 -14.40
C GLN A 80 -4.24 -1.54 -14.04
N GLU A 81 -3.54 -1.39 -12.92
CA GLU A 81 -2.66 -2.41 -12.36
C GLU A 81 -2.70 -2.31 -10.84
N GLN A 82 -2.55 -3.44 -10.16
CA GLN A 82 -2.46 -3.47 -8.70
C GLN A 82 -1.66 -4.69 -8.21
N ALA A 83 -0.84 -4.48 -7.18
CA ALA A 83 0.03 -5.50 -6.63
C ALA A 83 0.21 -5.30 -5.14
N ALA A 84 0.43 -6.40 -4.41
CA ALA A 84 0.78 -6.39 -3.01
C ALA A 84 1.98 -7.32 -2.80
N LEU A 85 2.85 -6.96 -1.87
CA LEU A 85 4.01 -7.75 -1.47
C LEU A 85 4.32 -7.50 0.00
N VAL A 86 5.17 -8.36 0.56
CA VAL A 86 5.77 -8.17 1.88
C VAL A 86 7.23 -7.85 1.68
N SER A 87 7.71 -6.78 2.30
CA SER A 87 9.12 -6.38 2.29
C SER A 87 9.61 -6.15 3.72
N ALA A 88 10.89 -5.77 3.87
CA ALA A 88 11.44 -5.40 5.17
C ALA A 88 10.73 -4.16 5.77
N SER A 89 10.08 -3.31 4.97
CA SER A 89 9.24 -2.23 5.50
C SER A 89 7.84 -2.66 5.93
N GLY A 90 7.52 -3.96 5.82
CA GLY A 90 6.21 -4.52 6.13
C GLY A 90 5.38 -4.79 4.86
N PRO A 91 4.05 -4.96 5.00
CA PRO A 91 3.18 -5.14 3.85
C PRO A 91 3.03 -3.85 3.04
N GLU A 92 3.17 -3.98 1.72
CA GLU A 92 3.13 -2.87 0.76
C GLU A 92 2.17 -3.17 -0.39
N GLY A 93 1.51 -2.12 -0.89
CA GLY A 93 0.55 -2.20 -1.98
C GLY A 93 0.71 -1.05 -2.96
N MET A 94 0.53 -1.34 -4.23
CA MET A 94 0.56 -0.33 -5.31
C MET A 94 -0.68 -0.49 -6.18
N LEU A 95 -1.30 0.63 -6.54
CA LEU A 95 -2.45 0.70 -7.45
C LEU A 95 -2.28 1.84 -8.45
N SER A 96 -2.25 1.54 -9.75
CA SER A 96 -2.38 2.53 -10.81
C SER A 96 -3.86 2.77 -11.09
N ILE A 97 -4.36 3.97 -10.79
CA ILE A 97 -5.80 4.28 -10.80
C ILE A 97 -6.05 5.40 -11.82
N ALA A 98 -6.87 5.12 -12.83
CA ALA A 98 -7.31 6.09 -13.82
C ALA A 98 -8.32 7.06 -13.20
N ALA A 99 -7.80 8.15 -12.63
CA ALA A 99 -8.55 9.20 -11.97
C ALA A 99 -7.79 10.54 -12.08
N PRO A 100 -8.45 11.69 -11.93
CA PRO A 100 -7.77 12.95 -11.69
C PRO A 100 -6.91 12.87 -10.42
N ALA A 101 -5.62 13.17 -10.52
CA ALA A 101 -4.67 13.02 -9.41
C ALA A 101 -5.09 13.75 -8.13
N ARG A 102 -5.65 14.96 -8.29
CA ARG A 102 -6.15 15.78 -7.18
C ARG A 102 -7.32 15.10 -6.46
N ASP A 103 -8.28 14.58 -7.22
CA ASP A 103 -9.49 13.98 -6.66
C ASP A 103 -9.16 12.66 -5.97
N LEU A 104 -8.25 11.86 -6.56
CA LEU A 104 -7.70 10.67 -5.93
C LEU A 104 -7.01 11.02 -4.60
N LYS A 105 -6.17 12.04 -4.58
CA LYS A 105 -5.49 12.48 -3.35
C LYS A 105 -6.48 12.87 -2.26
N LEU A 106 -7.46 13.72 -2.58
CA LEU A 106 -8.49 14.16 -1.63
C LEU A 106 -9.32 12.99 -1.12
N ALA A 107 -9.72 12.08 -2.01
CA ALA A 107 -10.48 10.90 -1.64
C ALA A 107 -9.69 9.95 -0.72
N THR A 108 -8.38 9.79 -0.94
CA THR A 108 -7.53 8.99 -0.03
C THR A 108 -7.32 9.65 1.32
N ILE A 109 -7.26 10.99 1.40
CA ILE A 109 -7.22 11.71 2.68
C ILE A 109 -8.52 11.49 3.45
N GLU A 110 -9.67 11.65 2.78
CA GLU A 110 -10.96 11.42 3.41
C GLU A 110 -11.12 9.97 3.89
N LEU A 111 -10.61 9.02 3.11
CA LEU A 111 -10.59 7.62 3.50
C LEU A 111 -9.78 7.40 4.79
N GLU A 112 -8.55 7.94 4.86
CA GLU A 112 -7.69 7.86 6.04
C GLU A 112 -8.31 8.56 7.28
N HIS A 113 -9.09 9.62 7.05
CA HIS A 113 -9.73 10.34 8.15
C HIS A 113 -10.98 9.63 8.70
N SER A 114 -11.75 8.98 7.83
CA SER A 114 -13.05 8.39 8.17
C SER A 114 -12.98 6.90 8.51
N HIS A 115 -11.95 6.19 8.08
CA HIS A 115 -11.85 4.75 8.29
C HIS A 115 -11.37 4.45 9.73
N PRO A 116 -11.98 3.47 10.44
CA PRO A 116 -11.68 3.23 11.87
C PRO A 116 -10.23 2.83 12.21
N LEU A 117 -9.42 2.53 11.19
CA LEU A 117 -8.02 2.11 11.35
C LEU A 117 -7.01 3.20 11.00
N GLY A 118 -7.47 4.41 10.67
CA GLY A 118 -6.67 5.38 9.90
C GLY A 118 -6.77 5.01 8.44
#